data_AF-A0A2K3KNV4-F1
#
_entry.id   AF-A0A2K3KNV4-F1
#
_cell.length_a   1.000
_cell.length_b   1.000
_cell.length_c   1.000
_cell.angle_alpha   90.00
_cell.angle_beta   90.00
_cell.angle_gamma   90.00
#
_symmetry.space_group_name_H-M   'P 1'
#
loop_
_entity.id
_entity.type
_entity.pdbx_description
1 polymer ?
#
loop_
_entity_poly.entity_id
_entity_poly.type
_entity_poly.pdbx_seq_one_letter_code
_entity_poly.pdbx_strand_id
1 'polypeptide(L)'
;MTEEIGANYLCYATAKDLWEGVAEMYSDLDNQSQIYELTLQLGEIRQADDSVTKYFNCLKRIWQDLDLFNVYEWKSTEDCKHYKKMVDVSRVFKFLAGLNIEFDEVRGRILGRNPIPPIGEVFAEVRREESRRQVMLGKKAVIVPPPVEGSALAVPQ
;
A
#
# COMPACT_ATOMS: atom_id res chain seq x y z
N MET A 1 33.04 7.87 -5.79
CA MET A 1 33.14 9.29 -5.39
C MET A 1 33.17 10.08 -6.68
N THR A 2 32.10 10.78 -7.04
CA THR A 2 32.07 11.62 -8.24
C THR A 2 33.09 12.74 -8.08
N GLU A 3 33.91 13.00 -9.11
CA GLU A 3 34.99 14.00 -9.08
C GLU A 3 34.48 15.40 -8.71
N GLU A 4 33.21 15.70 -8.98
CA GLU A 4 32.54 16.96 -8.63
C GLU A 4 32.35 17.18 -7.13
N ILE A 5 32.21 16.11 -6.34
CA ILE A 5 32.05 16.25 -4.88
C ILE A 5 33.39 16.61 -4.26
N GLY A 6 34.48 15.93 -4.62
CA GLY A 6 35.80 16.13 -4.01
C GLY A 6 36.37 17.55 -4.16
N ALA A 7 36.04 18.24 -5.25
CA ALA A 7 36.55 19.58 -5.55
C ALA A 7 36.07 20.67 -4.56
N ASN A 8 34.85 20.54 -4.03
CA ASN A 8 34.26 21.55 -3.14
C ASN A 8 34.70 21.44 -1.68
N TYR A 9 35.37 20.34 -1.28
CA TYR A 9 35.75 20.08 0.12
C TYR A 9 37.26 20.03 0.36
N LEU A 10 38.08 20.35 -0.64
CA LEU A 10 39.55 20.40 -0.50
C LEU A 10 40.07 21.55 0.39
N CYS A 11 39.22 22.53 0.74
CA CYS A 11 39.61 23.75 1.44
C CYS A 11 39.15 23.82 2.91
N TYR A 12 38.73 22.71 3.52
CA TYR A 12 38.35 22.70 4.95
C TYR A 12 39.58 22.58 5.84
N ALA A 13 39.65 23.41 6.88
CA ALA A 13 40.81 23.49 7.78
C ALA A 13 40.95 22.26 8.70
N THR A 14 39.84 21.57 9.00
CA THR A 14 39.84 20.36 9.81
C THR A 14 38.92 19.28 9.24
N ALA A 15 39.21 18.02 9.59
CA ALA A 15 38.35 16.89 9.24
C ALA A 15 36.94 17.01 9.85
N LYS A 16 36.80 17.74 10.96
CA LYS A 16 35.52 18.05 11.58
C LYS A 16 34.70 18.99 10.71
N ASP A 17 35.29 20.09 10.24
CA ASP A 17 34.59 21.06 9.39
C ASP A 17 34.20 20.45 8.04
N LEU A 18 35.05 19.55 7.51
CA LEU A 18 34.73 18.76 6.32
C LEU A 18 33.52 17.84 6.58
N TRP A 19 33.52 17.11 7.69
CA TRP A 19 32.41 16.23 8.06
C TRP A 19 31.11 17.00 8.32
N GLU A 20 31.20 18.16 8.98
CA GLU A 20 30.05 19.04 9.22
C GLU A 20 29.52 19.64 7.92
N GLY A 21 30.38 20.10 7.00
CA GLY A 21 29.95 20.61 5.69
C GLY A 21 29.36 19.52 4.78
N VAL A 22 29.93 18.31 4.80
CA VAL A 22 29.35 17.15 4.08
C VAL A 22 28.02 16.73 4.70
N ALA A 23 27.91 16.71 6.03
CA ALA A 23 26.66 16.44 6.72
C ALA A 23 25.63 17.54 6.45
N GLU A 24 25.99 18.80 6.42
CA GLU A 24 25.05 19.89 6.12
C GLU A 24 24.54 19.83 4.68
N MET A 25 25.41 19.46 3.73
CA MET A 25 25.05 19.44 2.30
C MET A 25 24.41 18.11 1.84
N TYR A 26 24.70 17.00 2.52
CA TYR A 26 24.28 15.66 2.09
C TYR A 26 23.70 14.78 3.20
N SER A 27 23.65 15.24 4.45
CA SER A 27 22.75 14.60 5.41
C SER A 27 21.35 14.98 4.96
N ASP A 28 20.58 13.98 4.52
CA ASP A 28 19.13 14.11 4.49
C ASP A 28 18.74 14.61 5.88
N LEU A 29 18.16 15.81 5.95
CA LEU A 29 17.57 16.38 7.15
C LEU A 29 16.51 15.39 7.63
N ASP A 30 16.90 14.45 8.49
CA ASP A 30 16.07 13.50 9.23
C ASP A 30 14.95 12.81 8.43
N ASN A 31 15.33 12.10 7.36
CA ASN A 31 14.43 11.38 6.44
C ASN A 31 13.23 12.20 5.90
N GLN A 32 13.23 13.54 6.06
CA GLN A 32 12.05 14.38 5.84
C GLN A 32 11.66 14.44 4.36
N SER A 33 12.64 14.44 3.45
CA SER A 33 12.41 14.38 2.00
C SER A 33 11.74 13.05 1.60
N GLN A 34 12.22 11.93 2.14
CA GLN A 34 11.61 10.62 1.90
C GLN A 34 10.20 10.52 2.51
N ILE A 35 9.98 11.04 3.72
CA ILE A 35 8.64 11.11 4.33
C ILE A 35 7.69 11.93 3.46
N TYR A 36 8.14 13.08 2.95
CA TYR A 36 7.35 13.92 2.07
C TYR A 36 6.98 13.20 0.77
N GLU A 37 7.94 12.54 0.11
CA GLU A 37 7.70 11.76 -1.10
C GLU A 37 6.71 10.63 -0.84
N LEU A 38 6.91 9.84 0.21
CA LEU A 38 6.01 8.76 0.59
C LEU A 38 4.60 9.25 0.93
N THR A 39 4.50 10.43 1.55
CA THR A 39 3.19 11.06 1.86
C THR A 39 2.46 11.45 0.57
N LEU A 40 3.18 12.00 -0.41
CA LEU A 40 2.61 12.32 -1.73
C LEU A 40 2.16 11.05 -2.47
N GLN A 41 3.02 10.04 -2.52
CA GLN A 41 2.69 8.72 -3.12
C GLN A 41 1.48 8.10 -2.43
N LEU A 42 1.43 8.18 -1.09
CA LEU A 42 0.27 7.72 -0.33
C LEU A 42 -0.98 8.50 -0.74
N GLY A 43 -0.92 9.82 -0.95
CA GLY A 43 -2.04 10.64 -1.42
C GLY A 43 -2.65 10.13 -2.74
N GLU A 44 -1.79 9.80 -3.70
CA GLU A 44 -2.20 9.50 -5.09
C GLU A 44 -2.59 8.05 -5.34
N ILE A 45 -2.06 7.10 -4.55
CA ILE A 45 -2.28 5.66 -4.84
C ILE A 45 -3.77 5.26 -4.83
N ARG A 46 -4.18 4.55 -5.88
CA ARG A 46 -5.53 3.97 -6.07
C ARG A 46 -5.38 2.52 -6.56
N GLN A 47 -6.45 1.74 -6.43
CA GLN A 47 -6.48 0.36 -6.93
C GLN A 47 -6.33 0.30 -8.44
N ALA A 48 -7.09 1.10 -9.19
CA ALA A 48 -7.05 1.14 -10.66
C ALA A 48 -7.20 -0.29 -11.25
N ASP A 49 -6.31 -0.71 -12.15
CA ASP A 49 -6.36 -2.03 -12.80
C ASP A 49 -5.75 -3.16 -11.96
N ASP A 50 -5.22 -2.85 -10.77
CA ASP A 50 -4.60 -3.84 -9.90
C ASP A 50 -5.63 -4.64 -9.08
N SER A 51 -5.22 -5.86 -8.71
CA SER A 51 -5.99 -6.64 -7.74
C SER A 51 -5.96 -5.97 -6.36
N VAL A 52 -6.99 -6.24 -5.54
CA VAL A 52 -7.07 -5.75 -4.15
C VAL A 52 -5.80 -6.12 -3.37
N THR A 53 -5.26 -7.31 -3.62
CA THR A 53 -4.02 -7.77 -2.96
C THR A 53 -2.80 -6.95 -3.38
N LYS A 54 -2.63 -6.67 -4.67
CA LYS A 54 -1.49 -5.88 -5.16
C LYS A 54 -1.58 -4.44 -4.65
N TYR A 55 -2.75 -3.82 -4.75
CA TYR A 55 -3.02 -2.48 -4.22
C TYR A 55 -2.71 -2.38 -2.72
N PHE A 56 -3.22 -3.32 -1.92
CA PHE A 56 -2.98 -3.35 -0.47
C PHE A 56 -1.49 -3.51 -0.13
N ASN A 57 -0.76 -4.34 -0.87
CA ASN A 57 0.67 -4.53 -0.64
C ASN A 57 1.48 -3.26 -0.94
N CYS A 58 1.11 -2.48 -1.95
CA CYS A 58 1.74 -1.19 -2.24
C CYS A 58 1.51 -0.19 -1.10
N LEU A 59 0.27 -0.09 -0.60
CA LEU A 59 -0.04 0.71 0.59
C LEU A 59 0.77 0.26 1.81
N LYS A 60 0.79 -1.05 2.06
CA LYS A 60 1.49 -1.64 3.21
C LYS A 60 2.98 -1.31 3.17
N ARG A 61 3.61 -1.36 2.00
CA ARG A 61 5.02 -0.98 1.83
C ARG A 61 5.24 0.48 2.22
N ILE A 62 4.44 1.40 1.68
CA ILE A 62 4.55 2.84 2.01
C ILE A 62 4.36 3.07 3.51
N TRP A 63 3.39 2.40 4.14
CA TRP A 63 3.16 2.51 5.58
C TRP A 63 4.34 1.96 6.41
N GLN A 64 4.97 0.88 5.98
CA GLN A 64 6.15 0.33 6.66
C GLN A 64 7.34 1.26 6.55
N ASP A 65 7.55 1.88 5.39
CA ASP A 65 8.62 2.85 5.19
C ASP A 65 8.36 4.13 6.03
N LEU A 66 7.12 4.62 6.06
CA LEU A 66 6.71 5.73 6.95
C LEU A 66 6.85 5.39 8.44
N ASP A 67 6.54 4.15 8.85
CA ASP A 67 6.71 3.69 10.23
C ASP A 67 8.18 3.61 10.63
N LEU A 68 9.08 3.30 9.68
CA LEU A 68 10.52 3.26 9.90
C LEU A 68 11.09 4.66 10.12
N PHE A 69 10.63 5.65 9.35
CA PHE A 69 11.13 7.01 9.45
C PHE A 69 10.54 7.80 10.63
N ASN A 70 9.35 7.43 11.09
CA ASN A 70 8.70 8.09 12.22
C ASN A 70 9.15 7.50 13.58
N VAL A 71 10.33 7.90 14.05
CA VAL A 71 10.79 7.57 15.40
C VAL A 71 10.17 8.52 16.42
N TYR A 72 9.10 8.09 17.07
CA TYR A 72 8.45 8.87 18.13
C TYR A 72 8.90 8.41 19.53
N GLU A 73 9.38 9.36 20.33
CA GLU A 73 9.59 9.16 21.77
C GLU A 73 8.27 9.31 22.53
N TRP A 74 7.62 8.18 22.83
CA TRP A 74 6.38 8.16 23.61
C TRP A 74 6.66 8.32 25.09
N LYS A 75 6.01 9.30 25.74
CA LYS A 75 6.09 9.51 27.20
C LYS A 75 5.21 8.54 28.00
N SER A 76 4.23 7.91 27.36
CA SER A 76 3.25 7.01 27.98
C SER A 76 2.94 5.83 27.07
N THR A 77 2.79 4.65 27.68
CA THR A 77 2.36 3.41 26.99
C THR A 77 0.94 3.50 26.47
N GLU A 78 0.05 4.20 27.18
CA GLU A 78 -1.35 4.39 26.81
C GLU A 78 -1.48 5.30 25.60
N ASP A 79 -0.68 6.37 25.53
CA ASP A 79 -0.65 7.29 24.38
C ASP A 79 -0.14 6.58 23.13
N CYS A 80 0.90 5.74 23.26
CA CYS A 80 1.39 4.92 22.16
C CYS A 80 0.30 3.97 21.63
N LYS A 81 -0.46 3.31 22.52
CA LYS A 81 -1.58 2.45 22.12
C LYS A 81 -2.69 3.24 21.42
N HIS A 82 -3.02 4.42 21.95
CA HIS A 82 -4.05 5.29 21.37
C HIS A 82 -3.64 5.76 19.97
N TYR A 83 -2.40 6.22 19.82
CA TYR A 83 -1.85 6.63 18.53
C TYR A 83 -1.88 5.49 17.51
N LYS A 84 -1.42 4.29 17.88
CA LYS A 84 -1.47 3.11 16.99
C LYS A 84 -2.89 2.81 16.53
N LYS A 85 -3.89 2.94 17.41
CA LYS A 85 -5.30 2.77 17.04
C LYS A 85 -5.77 3.84 16.06
N MET A 86 -5.39 5.11 16.25
CA MET A 86 -5.71 6.19 15.32
C MET A 86 -5.07 5.97 13.94
N VAL A 87 -3.80 5.56 13.91
CA VAL A 87 -3.09 5.23 12.66
C VAL A 87 -3.77 4.07 11.94
N ASP A 88 -4.17 3.01 12.66
CA ASP A 88 -4.85 1.86 12.04
C ASP A 88 -6.18 2.25 11.39
N VAL A 89 -6.97 3.11 12.06
CA VAL A 89 -8.21 3.65 11.49
C VAL A 89 -7.92 4.52 10.25
N SER A 90 -6.88 5.36 10.29
CA SER A 90 -6.46 6.15 9.13
C SER A 90 -6.06 5.27 7.94
N ARG A 91 -5.35 4.17 8.20
CA ARG A 91 -4.98 3.17 7.18
C ARG A 91 -6.19 2.49 6.55
N VAL A 92 -7.20 2.15 7.37
CA VAL A 92 -8.48 1.62 6.89
C VAL A 92 -9.15 2.61 5.95
N PHE A 93 -9.30 3.87 6.36
CA PHE A 93 -9.91 4.88 5.51
C PHE A 93 -9.11 5.09 4.22
N LYS A 94 -7.79 5.12 4.30
CA LYS A 94 -6.95 5.29 3.11
C LYS A 94 -7.09 4.12 2.14
N PHE A 95 -7.10 2.89 2.64
CA PHE A 95 -7.33 1.70 1.81
C PHE A 95 -8.71 1.75 1.15
N LEU A 96 -9.77 1.99 1.91
CA LEU A 96 -11.13 2.05 1.38
C LEU A 96 -11.33 3.17 0.36
N ALA A 97 -10.73 4.34 0.58
CA ALA A 97 -10.87 5.50 -0.30
C ALA A 97 -10.24 5.30 -1.68
N GLY A 98 -9.23 4.42 -1.80
CA GLY A 98 -8.61 4.13 -3.09
C GLY A 98 -9.11 2.87 -3.79
N LEU A 99 -10.06 2.12 -3.19
CA LEU A 99 -10.73 1.01 -3.86
C LEU A 99 -11.61 1.51 -5.00
N ASN A 100 -11.72 0.70 -6.05
CA ASN A 100 -12.61 1.01 -7.17
C ASN A 100 -14.10 0.98 -6.76
N ILE A 101 -14.94 1.58 -7.59
CA ILE A 101 -16.38 1.77 -7.32
C ILE A 101 -17.13 0.45 -7.14
N GLU A 102 -16.63 -0.65 -7.71
CA GLU A 102 -17.22 -1.99 -7.56
C GLU A 102 -17.29 -2.48 -6.11
N PHE A 103 -16.49 -1.89 -5.22
CA PHE A 103 -16.41 -2.24 -3.80
C PHE A 103 -17.23 -1.29 -2.90
N ASP A 104 -18.07 -0.41 -3.46
CA ASP A 104 -18.81 0.59 -2.66
C ASP A 104 -19.74 -0.05 -1.61
N GLU A 105 -20.40 -1.17 -1.93
CA GLU A 105 -21.24 -1.88 -0.96
C GLU A 105 -20.45 -2.40 0.24
N VAL A 106 -19.26 -3.00 0.01
CA VAL A 106 -18.42 -3.50 1.10
C VAL A 106 -17.80 -2.34 1.88
N ARG A 107 -17.46 -1.23 1.22
CA ARG A 107 -17.04 0.02 1.89
C ARG A 107 -18.12 0.52 2.84
N GLY A 108 -19.36 0.65 2.38
CA GLY A 108 -20.48 1.11 3.19
C GLY A 108 -20.73 0.24 4.42
N ARG A 109 -20.70 -1.10 4.25
CA ARG A 109 -20.82 -2.04 5.37
C ARG A 109 -19.70 -1.91 6.39
N ILE A 110 -18.45 -1.72 5.95
CA ILE A 110 -17.31 -1.57 6.85
C ILE A 110 -17.40 -0.24 7.62
N LEU A 111 -17.72 0.86 6.94
CA LEU A 111 -17.85 2.19 7.53
C LEU A 111 -19.03 2.29 8.52
N GLY A 112 -20.07 1.46 8.36
CA GLY A 112 -21.19 1.38 9.28
C GLY A 112 -20.90 0.65 10.60
N ARG A 113 -19.70 0.09 10.80
CA ARG A 113 -19.34 -0.64 12.03
C ARG A 113 -18.76 0.30 13.09
N ASN A 114 -19.12 0.06 14.34
CA ASN A 114 -18.55 0.76 15.49
C ASN A 114 -18.12 -0.25 16.58
N PRO A 115 -16.81 -0.41 16.86
CA PRO A 115 -15.68 0.31 16.26
C PRO A 115 -15.39 -0.13 14.81
N ILE A 116 -14.65 0.71 14.07
CA ILE A 116 -14.10 0.34 12.76
C ILE A 116 -13.19 -0.88 12.95
N PRO A 117 -13.34 -1.96 12.15
CA PRO A 117 -12.51 -3.15 12.25
C PRO A 117 -11.04 -2.86 11.90
N PRO A 118 -10.09 -3.66 12.42
CA PRO A 118 -8.68 -3.47 12.13
C PRO A 118 -8.35 -3.73 10.65
N ILE A 119 -7.27 -3.13 10.16
CA ILE A 119 -6.91 -3.14 8.73
C ILE A 119 -6.81 -4.54 8.12
N GLY A 120 -6.33 -5.53 8.88
CA GLY A 120 -6.20 -6.92 8.42
C GLY A 120 -7.54 -7.59 8.16
N GLU A 121 -8.55 -7.34 9.01
CA GLU A 121 -9.90 -7.85 8.82
C GLU A 121 -10.58 -7.19 7.62
N VAL A 122 -10.42 -5.87 7.50
CA VAL A 122 -10.91 -5.08 6.36
C VAL A 122 -10.32 -5.60 5.05
N PHE A 123 -9.01 -5.78 4.98
CA PHE A 123 -8.35 -6.37 3.81
C PHE A 123 -8.91 -7.75 3.46
N ALA A 124 -9.03 -8.63 4.46
CA ALA A 124 -9.56 -9.98 4.24
C ALA A 124 -11.00 -9.97 3.72
N GLU A 125 -11.84 -9.05 4.20
CA GLU A 125 -13.22 -8.89 3.74
C GLU A 125 -13.28 -8.40 2.29
N VAL A 126 -12.55 -7.35 1.94
CA VAL A 126 -12.53 -6.83 0.56
C VAL A 126 -11.93 -7.84 -0.42
N ARG A 127 -10.89 -8.58 -0.02
CA ARG A 127 -10.30 -9.65 -0.85
C ARG A 127 -11.28 -10.81 -1.09
N ARG A 128 -12.07 -11.19 -0.07
CA ARG A 128 -13.14 -12.18 -0.24
C ARG A 128 -14.21 -11.67 -1.21
N GLU A 129 -14.57 -10.39 -1.10
CA GLU A 129 -15.52 -9.77 -2.02
C GLU A 129 -14.99 -9.75 -3.46
N GLU A 130 -13.73 -9.39 -3.69
CA GLU A 130 -13.09 -9.49 -5.01
C GLU A 130 -13.24 -10.89 -5.59
N SER A 131 -12.91 -11.92 -4.81
CA SER A 131 -13.02 -13.33 -5.20
C SER A 131 -14.46 -13.73 -5.53
N ARG A 132 -15.41 -13.35 -4.67
CA ARG A 132 -16.84 -13.60 -4.88
C ARG A 132 -17.33 -12.97 -6.18
N ARG A 133 -16.94 -11.72 -6.46
CA ARG A 133 -17.29 -11.02 -7.70
C ARG A 133 -16.71 -11.72 -8.93
N GLN A 134 -15.47 -12.18 -8.89
CA GLN A 134 -14.88 -12.93 -10.02
C GLN A 134 -15.69 -14.20 -10.34
N VAL A 135 -16.16 -14.93 -9.33
CA VAL A 135 -16.95 -16.17 -9.51
C VAL A 135 -18.40 -15.87 -9.92
N MET A 136 -19.06 -14.93 -9.25
CA MET A 136 -20.50 -14.71 -9.38
C MET A 136 -20.88 -13.73 -10.49
N LEU A 137 -20.01 -12.77 -10.83
CA LEU A 137 -20.27 -11.72 -11.82
C LEU A 137 -19.46 -11.90 -13.10
N GLY A 138 -18.40 -12.72 -13.07
CA GLY A 138 -17.59 -13.12 -14.22
C GLY A 138 -16.90 -11.96 -14.94
N LYS A 139 -15.56 -11.98 -15.02
CA LYS A 139 -14.94 -11.45 -16.25
C LYS A 139 -15.42 -12.35 -17.38
N LYS A 140 -16.05 -11.79 -18.44
CA LYS A 140 -16.51 -12.50 -19.65
C LYS A 140 -15.61 -13.72 -19.91
N ALA A 141 -16.04 -14.88 -19.41
CA ALA A 141 -15.37 -16.13 -19.75
C ALA A 141 -15.74 -16.33 -21.20
N VAL A 142 -14.76 -16.31 -22.09
CA VAL A 142 -14.94 -16.82 -23.44
C VAL A 142 -15.44 -18.25 -23.25
N ILE A 143 -16.73 -18.46 -23.49
CA ILE A 143 -17.34 -19.77 -23.53
C ILE A 143 -16.69 -20.46 -24.73
N VAL A 144 -15.65 -21.25 -24.48
CA VAL A 144 -15.22 -22.25 -25.44
C VAL A 144 -16.27 -23.36 -25.35
N PRO A 145 -17.09 -23.59 -26.40
CA PRO A 145 -18.04 -24.69 -26.37
C PRO A 145 -17.27 -26.01 -26.26
N PRO A 146 -17.79 -27.00 -25.50
CA PRO A 146 -17.15 -28.30 -25.40
C PRO A 146 -17.09 -28.98 -26.77
N PRO A 147 -16.06 -29.81 -27.03
CA PRO A 147 -15.98 -30.59 -28.27
C PRO A 147 -17.22 -31.46 -28.37
N VAL A 148 -17.91 -31.35 -29.50
CA VAL A 148 -19.05 -32.20 -29.83
C VAL A 148 -18.52 -33.63 -30.00
N GLU A 149 -18.69 -34.47 -28.98
CA GLU A 149 -18.48 -35.90 -29.11
C GLU A 149 -19.56 -36.47 -30.03
N GLY A 150 -19.16 -36.82 -31.26
CA GLY A 150 -20.01 -37.46 -32.24
C GLY A 150 -20.49 -38.82 -31.74
N SER A 151 -21.73 -38.89 -31.25
CA SER A 151 -22.45 -40.14 -31.09
C SER A 151 -22.78 -40.73 -32.46
N ALA A 152 -22.01 -41.72 -32.90
CA ALA A 152 -22.40 -42.59 -34.01
C ALA A 152 -23.24 -43.75 -33.48
N LEU A 153 -24.56 -43.63 -33.62
CA LEU A 153 -25.49 -44.77 -33.63
C LEU A 153 -25.28 -45.57 -34.91
N ALA A 154 -24.89 -46.83 -34.80
CA ALA A 154 -24.89 -47.77 -35.92
C ALA A 154 -25.51 -49.10 -35.50
N VAL A 155 -26.76 -49.30 -35.90
CA VAL A 155 -27.48 -50.58 -36.10
C VAL A 155 -28.58 -50.27 -37.14
N PRO A 156 -29.07 -51.16 -38.04
CA PRO A 156 -28.71 -52.57 -38.33
C PRO A 156 -28.43 -52.86 -39.83
N GLN A 157 -27.88 -54.04 -40.13
CA GLN A 157 -28.53 -55.10 -40.94
C GLN A 157 -27.82 -56.44 -40.72
#